data_AF-A0A9X1D5N0-F1
#
_entry.id   AF-A0A9X1D5N0-F1
#
_cell.length_a   1.000
_cell.length_b   1.000
_cell.length_c   1.000
_cell.angle_alpha   90.00
_cell.angle_beta   90.00
_cell.angle_gamma   90.00
#
_symmetry.space_group_name_H-M   'P 1'
#
loop_
_entity.id
_entity.type
_entity.pdbx_description
1 polymer ?
#
loop_
_entity_poly.entity_id
_entity_poly.type
_entity_poly.pdbx_seq_one_letter_code
_entity_poly.pdbx_strand_id
1 'polypeptide(L)'
;MMKLVLSLALLVPLAACSQTEQGAAIGGLGGAAIGSAVAAPGNRAEGALVGGAVGAVAGALIGRANEPNRCRYRDRYGRTYLAECPRGYY
;
A
#
# COMPACT_ATOMS: atom_id res chain seq x y z
N MET A 1 -10.31 -11.61 26.90
CA MET A 1 -9.12 -10.76 27.12
C MET A 1 -8.00 -11.07 26.13
N MET A 2 -7.50 -12.31 26.02
CA MET A 2 -6.38 -12.65 25.12
C MET A 2 -6.62 -12.32 23.63
N LYS A 3 -7.85 -12.51 23.13
CA LYS A 3 -8.23 -12.22 21.74
C LYS A 3 -8.08 -10.73 21.37
N LEU A 4 -8.41 -9.84 22.30
CA LEU A 4 -8.30 -8.38 22.12
C LEU A 4 -6.84 -7.90 22.14
N VAL A 5 -6.02 -8.49 23.01
CA VAL A 5 -4.58 -8.21 23.07
C VAL A 5 -3.87 -8.71 21.80
N LEU A 6 -4.26 -9.87 21.27
CA LEU A 6 -3.69 -10.41 20.04
C LEU A 6 -4.07 -9.58 18.80
N SER A 7 -5.33 -9.12 18.71
CA SER A 7 -5.78 -8.26 17.61
C SER A 7 -5.15 -6.87 17.67
N LEU A 8 -4.97 -6.31 18.87
CA LEU A 8 -4.31 -5.02 19.05
C LEU A 8 -2.81 -5.11 18.76
N ALA A 9 -2.13 -6.18 19.20
CA ALA A 9 -0.73 -6.43 18.91
C ALA A 9 -0.44 -6.63 17.42
N LEU A 10 -1.40 -7.19 16.66
CA LEU A 10 -1.29 -7.32 15.20
C LEU A 10 -1.48 -5.97 14.47
N LEU A 11 -2.19 -5.02 15.08
CA LEU A 11 -2.42 -3.68 14.53
C LEU A 11 -1.28 -2.69 14.84
N VAL A 12 -0.55 -2.89 15.94
CA VAL A 12 0.61 -2.06 16.32
C VAL A 12 1.71 -1.97 15.24
N PRO A 13 2.11 -3.06 14.55
CA PRO A 13 3.11 -2.96 13.47
C PRO A 13 2.56 -2.28 12.20
N LEU A 14 1.25 -2.21 11.99
CA LEU A 14 0.69 -1.45 10.87
C LEU A 14 0.91 0.06 11.02
N ALA A 15 1.08 0.56 12.24
CA ALA A 15 1.43 1.96 12.50
C ALA A 15 2.94 2.24 12.34
N ALA A 16 3.78 1.19 12.31
CA ALA A 16 5.23 1.28 12.09
C ALA A 16 5.64 1.05 10.62
N CYS A 17 4.74 0.52 9.78
CA CYS A 17 4.93 0.37 8.35
C CYS A 17 4.84 1.73 7.64
N SER A 18 5.71 1.99 6.64
CA SER A 18 5.54 3.15 5.73
C SER A 18 4.19 3.04 5.01
N GLN A 19 3.61 4.16 4.55
CA GLN A 19 2.38 4.13 3.73
C GLN A 19 2.52 3.20 2.53
N THR A 20 3.74 3.06 2.02
CA THR A 20 4.13 2.06 1.01
C THR A 20 3.77 0.64 1.41
N GLU A 21 4.24 0.20 2.58
CA GLU A 21 4.08 -1.18 3.05
C GLU A 21 2.63 -1.43 3.42
N GLN A 22 1.96 -0.43 4.01
CA GLN A 22 0.55 -0.51 4.34
C GLN A 22 -0.31 -0.61 3.07
N GLY A 23 -0.02 0.21 2.06
CA GLY A 23 -0.66 0.14 0.75
C GLY A 23 -0.40 -1.19 0.05
N ALA A 24 0.83 -1.70 0.09
CA ALA A 24 1.21 -2.98 -0.49
C ALA A 24 0.50 -4.16 0.21
N ALA A 25 0.41 -4.14 1.53
CA ALA A 25 -0.27 -5.18 2.30
C ALA A 25 -1.78 -5.17 2.03
N ILE A 26 -2.42 -3.99 2.07
CA ILE A 26 -3.86 -3.86 1.82
C ILE A 26 -4.18 -4.22 0.37
N GLY A 27 -3.42 -3.68 -0.58
CA GLY A 27 -3.58 -3.96 -2.00
C GLY A 27 -3.30 -5.43 -2.33
N GLY A 28 -2.28 -6.03 -1.74
CA GLY A 28 -1.90 -7.41 -1.96
C GLY A 28 -2.88 -8.41 -1.37
N LEU A 29 -3.26 -8.24 -0.10
CA LEU A 29 -4.23 -9.12 0.54
C LEU A 29 -5.63 -8.96 -0.07
N GLY A 30 -6.06 -7.72 -0.32
CA GLY A 30 -7.34 -7.43 -0.97
C GLY A 30 -7.38 -7.92 -2.42
N GLY A 31 -6.31 -7.67 -3.18
CA GLY A 31 -6.16 -8.13 -4.56
C GLY A 31 -6.13 -9.64 -4.67
N ALA A 32 -5.47 -10.35 -3.74
CA ALA A 32 -5.47 -11.80 -3.70
C ALA A 32 -6.85 -12.37 -3.38
N ALA A 33 -7.56 -11.79 -2.40
CA ALA A 33 -8.91 -12.23 -2.05
C ALA A 33 -9.87 -12.09 -3.25
N ILE A 34 -9.89 -10.91 -3.88
CA ILE A 34 -10.74 -10.63 -5.05
C ILE A 34 -10.31 -11.49 -6.24
N GLY A 35 -9.01 -11.58 -6.54
CA GLY A 35 -8.48 -12.38 -7.63
C GLY A 35 -8.83 -13.86 -7.50
N SER A 36 -8.82 -14.40 -6.28
CA SER A 36 -9.23 -15.78 -6.01
C SER A 36 -10.74 -16.01 -6.21
N ALA A 37 -11.55 -14.99 -5.94
CA ALA A 37 -13.01 -15.05 -6.00
C ALA A 37 -13.54 -14.95 -7.45
N VAL A 38 -12.89 -14.14 -8.29
CA VAL A 38 -13.31 -13.90 -9.67
C VAL A 38 -12.68 -14.89 -10.66
N ALA A 39 -11.60 -15.58 -10.26
CA ALA A 39 -10.95 -16.56 -11.11
C ALA A 39 -11.84 -17.74 -11.49
N ALA A 40 -11.58 -18.29 -12.68
CA ALA A 40 -12.30 -19.45 -13.21
C ALA A 40 -12.21 -20.66 -12.27
N PRO A 41 -13.21 -21.57 -12.29
CA PRO A 41 -13.16 -22.81 -11.53
C PRO A 41 -11.88 -23.60 -11.85
N GLY A 42 -11.09 -23.92 -10.82
CA GLY A 42 -9.78 -24.58 -10.96
C GLY A 42 -8.58 -23.64 -10.87
N ASN A 43 -8.76 -22.34 -11.12
CA ASN A 43 -7.65 -21.36 -11.20
C ASN A 43 -7.64 -20.34 -10.05
N ARG A 44 -8.31 -20.64 -8.93
CA ARG A 44 -8.44 -19.70 -7.80
C ARG A 44 -7.09 -19.33 -7.19
N ALA A 45 -6.16 -20.28 -7.09
CA ALA A 45 -4.81 -20.02 -6.57
C ALA A 45 -4.02 -19.09 -7.50
N GLU A 46 -4.14 -19.30 -8.81
CA GLU A 46 -3.49 -18.45 -9.81
C GLU A 46 -4.09 -17.04 -9.82
N GLY A 47 -5.42 -16.94 -9.75
CA GLY A 47 -6.11 -15.66 -9.58
C GLY A 47 -5.72 -14.92 -8.30
N ALA A 48 -5.55 -15.64 -7.20
CA ALA A 48 -5.08 -15.07 -5.94
C ALA A 48 -3.64 -14.56 -6.05
N LEU A 49 -2.75 -15.33 -6.68
CA LEU A 49 -1.35 -14.94 -6.88
C LEU A 49 -1.24 -13.71 -7.78
N VAL A 50 -1.92 -13.71 -8.92
CA VAL A 50 -1.90 -12.58 -9.86
C VAL A 50 -2.56 -11.35 -9.24
N GLY A 51 -3.75 -11.50 -8.66
CA GLY A 51 -4.46 -10.42 -8.00
C GLY A 51 -3.68 -9.84 -6.82
N GLY A 52 -3.01 -10.70 -6.04
CA GLY A 52 -2.18 -10.29 -4.92
C GLY A 52 -0.90 -9.59 -5.33
N ALA A 53 -0.22 -10.09 -6.36
CA ALA A 53 0.99 -9.45 -6.88
C ALA A 53 0.69 -8.07 -7.47
N VAL A 54 -0.35 -7.96 -8.33
CA VAL A 54 -0.77 -6.69 -8.93
C VAL A 54 -1.25 -5.72 -7.87
N GLY A 55 -2.10 -6.19 -6.95
CA GLY A 55 -2.62 -5.38 -5.86
C GLY A 55 -1.52 -4.89 -4.92
N ALA A 56 -0.52 -5.71 -4.61
CA ALA A 56 0.61 -5.30 -3.76
C ALA A 56 1.47 -4.23 -4.43
N VAL A 57 1.79 -4.39 -5.73
CA VAL A 57 2.57 -3.39 -6.47
C VAL A 57 1.81 -2.08 -6.60
N ALA A 58 0.53 -2.13 -6.99
CA ALA A 58 -0.30 -0.94 -7.12
C ALA A 58 -0.49 -0.25 -5.77
N GLY A 59 -0.78 -1.01 -4.73
CA GLY A 59 -0.91 -0.52 -3.36
C GLY A 59 0.38 0.10 -2.82
N ALA A 60 1.54 -0.50 -3.11
CA ALA A 60 2.83 0.07 -2.76
C ALA A 60 3.03 1.44 -3.40
N LEU A 61 2.77 1.56 -4.71
CA LEU A 61 2.91 2.82 -5.45
C LEU A 61 1.96 3.90 -4.93
N ILE A 62 0.70 3.55 -4.64
CA ILE A 62 -0.28 4.46 -4.05
C ILE A 62 0.18 4.90 -2.66
N GLY A 63 0.69 3.98 -1.85
CA GLY A 63 1.30 4.29 -0.56
C GLY A 63 2.47 5.26 -0.67
N ARG A 64 3.39 5.06 -1.63
CA ARG A 64 4.48 6.02 -1.92
C ARG A 64 3.98 7.40 -2.34
N ALA A 65 2.85 7.46 -3.05
CA ALA A 65 2.28 8.70 -3.57
C ALA A 65 1.57 9.49 -2.46
N ASN A 66 0.94 8.80 -1.52
CA ASN A 66 0.20 9.39 -0.39
C ASN A 66 1.07 9.63 0.86
N GLU A 67 2.38 9.47 0.77
CA GLU A 67 3.28 9.75 1.89
C GLU A 67 3.13 11.25 2.28
N PRO A 68 2.65 11.56 3.50
CA PRO A 68 2.39 12.94 3.91
C PRO A 68 3.69 13.76 3.94
N ASN A 69 3.58 15.07 3.72
CA ASN A 69 4.69 16.02 3.63
C ASN A 69 5.55 15.94 2.36
N ARG A 70 5.07 15.39 1.25
CA ARG A 70 5.80 15.48 -0.03
C ARG A 70 5.22 16.56 -0.94
N CYS A 71 6.01 17.61 -1.18
CA CYS A 71 5.69 18.70 -2.08
C CYS A 71 6.20 18.39 -3.49
N ARG A 72 5.42 18.79 -4.50
CA ARG A 72 5.77 18.63 -5.92
C ARG A 72 6.56 19.85 -6.39
N TYR A 73 7.84 19.67 -6.67
CA TYR A 73 8.74 20.72 -7.16
C TYR A 73 9.01 20.54 -8.65
N ARG A 74 9.23 21.65 -9.36
CA ARG A 74 9.60 21.67 -10.78
C ARG A 74 10.96 22.36 -10.92
N ASP A 75 11.93 21.67 -11.51
CA ASP A 75 13.25 22.24 -11.78
C ASP A 75 13.23 23.21 -12.99
N ARG A 76 14.33 23.91 -13.21
CA ARG A 76 14.51 24.84 -14.33
C ARG A 76 14.52 24.16 -15.71
N TYR A 77 14.72 22.85 -15.75
CA TYR A 77 14.69 21.99 -16.93
C TYR A 77 13.30 21.34 -17.15
N GLY A 78 12.29 21.71 -16.35
CA GLY A 78 10.92 21.22 -16.44
C GLY A 78 10.67 19.87 -15.76
N ARG A 79 11.67 19.25 -15.12
CA ARG A 79 11.50 17.96 -14.46
C ARG A 79 10.77 18.15 -13.15
N THR A 80 9.80 17.27 -12.90
CA THR A 80 8.97 17.33 -11.70
C THR A 80 9.41 16.25 -10.72
N TYR A 81 9.71 16.62 -9.48
CA TYR A 81 10.14 15.69 -8.43
C TYR A 81 9.35 15.91 -7.13
N LEU A 82 9.22 14.85 -6.35
CA LEU A 82 8.59 14.84 -5.03
C LEU A 82 9.69 14.89 -3.97
N ALA A 83 9.68 15.91 -3.12
CA ALA A 83 10.60 16.05 -2.00
C ALA A 83 9.83 16.51 -0.75
N GLU A 84 10.43 16.38 0.43
CA GLU A 84 9.83 16.90 1.66
C GLU A 84 9.42 18.38 1.51
N CYS A 85 8.22 18.71 1.96
CA CYS A 85 7.78 20.10 2.08
C CYS A 85 8.67 20.81 3.11
N PRO A 86 9.02 22.08 2.90
CA PRO A 86 9.81 22.81 3.88
C PRO A 86 8.95 22.98 5.15
N ARG A 87 9.56 22.80 6.32
CA ARG A 87 8.83 23.00 7.58
C ARG A 87 8.44 24.48 7.70
N GLY A 88 7.14 24.77 7.77
CA GLY A 88 6.62 26.14 7.90
C GLY A 88 5.55 26.55 6.89
N TYR A 89 5.13 25.67 5.98
CA TYR A 89 3.98 25.90 5.11
C TYR A 89 2.80 25.04 5.60
N TYR A 90 1.81 25.70 6.22
CA TYR A 90 0.51 25.15 6.61
C TYR A 90 -0.60 25.93 5.92
#